data_AF-S7WIU8-F1
#
_entry.id   AF-S7WIU8-F1
#
_cell.length_a   1.000
_cell.length_b   1.000
_cell.length_c   1.000
_cell.angle_alpha   90.00
_cell.angle_beta   90.00
_cell.angle_gamma   90.00
#
_symmetry.space_group_name_H-M   'P 1'
#
loop_
_entity.id
_entity.type
_entity.pdbx_description
1 polymer ?
#
loop_
_entity_poly.entity_id
_entity_poly.type
_entity_poly.pdbx_seq_one_letter_code
_entity_poly.pdbx_strand_id
1 'polypeptide(L)'
;MSVNGPSATIKSHHNVGGLPDFMKLKVVEPLNTLFKDGVREVGKALGISDAIIGRHPFPGPGLGIRILGDVTPEKVQTLQEVDYIFIQGLKDAGLYDEVWQAGSMLLPVQSVGVMGDERTYERVVALRAVSSVDGMTADWVHLPYDFLGKVSNDIINKVKGVNRVVYDISSKPPATIEWE
;
A
#
# COMPACT_ATOMS: atom_id res chain seq x y z
N MET A 1 34.28 -14.02 -23.39
CA MET A 1 34.70 -13.66 -22.01
C MET A 1 33.47 -13.81 -21.12
N SER A 2 33.60 -14.66 -20.10
CA SER A 2 32.54 -14.94 -19.13
C SER A 2 32.46 -13.80 -18.12
N VAL A 3 31.25 -13.31 -17.86
CA VAL A 3 30.93 -12.52 -16.67
C VAL A 3 29.96 -13.34 -15.81
N ASN A 4 30.50 -14.39 -15.20
CA ASN A 4 29.87 -15.08 -14.08
C ASN A 4 30.03 -14.21 -12.82
N GLY A 5 29.13 -13.24 -12.64
CA GLY A 5 28.81 -12.70 -11.32
C GLY A 5 27.57 -13.43 -10.79
N PRO A 6 27.52 -13.85 -9.52
CA PRO A 6 26.32 -14.44 -8.97
C PRO A 6 25.29 -13.32 -8.85
N SER A 7 24.46 -13.15 -9.86
CA SER A 7 23.16 -12.54 -9.64
C SER A 7 22.45 -13.49 -8.71
N ALA A 8 22.47 -13.19 -7.40
CA ALA A 8 21.52 -13.78 -6.48
C ALA A 8 20.17 -13.68 -7.20
N THR A 9 19.54 -14.81 -7.46
CA THR A 9 18.19 -14.89 -8.01
C THR A 9 17.31 -14.18 -7.00
N ILE A 10 17.14 -12.87 -7.18
CA ILE A 10 16.32 -12.02 -6.33
C ILE A 10 14.94 -12.64 -6.44
N LYS A 11 14.53 -13.19 -5.29
CA LYS A 11 13.31 -13.91 -4.99
C LYS A 11 12.20 -13.60 -6.00
N SER A 12 11.73 -14.64 -6.68
CA SER A 12 10.46 -14.66 -7.38
C SER A 12 9.43 -13.90 -6.53
N HIS A 13 8.81 -12.88 -7.12
CA HIS A 13 7.89 -11.91 -6.53
C HIS A 13 6.55 -12.50 -6.08
N HIS A 14 6.57 -13.72 -5.56
CA HIS A 14 5.43 -14.44 -5.06
C HIS A 14 5.90 -15.27 -3.87
N ASN A 15 5.83 -14.71 -2.66
CA ASN A 15 5.64 -15.53 -1.47
C ASN A 15 4.21 -16.10 -1.51
N VAL A 16 3.91 -16.92 -2.51
CA VAL A 16 2.80 -17.86 -2.43
C VAL A 16 3.37 -18.94 -1.53
N GLY A 17 2.96 -18.96 -0.26
CA GLY A 17 3.17 -20.14 0.58
C GLY A 17 2.76 -21.34 -0.27
N GLY A 18 3.74 -22.19 -0.58
CA GLY A 18 3.60 -23.20 -1.62
C GLY A 18 2.31 -24.01 -1.46
N LEU A 19 1.80 -24.52 -2.57
CA LEU A 19 0.64 -25.42 -2.54
C LEU A 19 0.92 -26.58 -1.58
N PRO A 20 -0.08 -27.06 -0.81
CA PRO A 20 0.12 -28.20 0.09
C PRO A 20 0.68 -29.42 -0.66
N ASP A 21 1.58 -30.18 -0.01
CA ASP A 21 2.22 -31.37 -0.59
C ASP A 21 1.21 -32.40 -1.13
N PHE A 22 -0.02 -32.39 -0.57
CA PHE A 22 -1.12 -33.21 -1.03
C PHE A 22 -2.35 -32.36 -1.33
N MET A 23 -2.72 -32.30 -2.62
CA MET A 23 -3.97 -31.67 -3.07
C MET A 23 -4.84 -32.68 -3.80
N LYS A 24 -6.13 -32.73 -3.43
CA LYS A 24 -7.14 -33.53 -4.12
C LYS A 24 -7.75 -32.83 -5.35
N LEU A 25 -7.40 -31.56 -5.56
CA LEU A 25 -7.93 -30.70 -6.62
C LEU A 25 -6.83 -30.37 -7.63
N LYS A 26 -7.21 -30.25 -8.90
CA LYS A 26 -6.31 -29.82 -9.98
C LYS A 26 -6.28 -28.28 -10.03
N VAL A 27 -5.08 -27.70 -10.10
CA VAL A 27 -4.89 -26.26 -10.33
C VAL A 27 -5.05 -25.95 -11.82
N VAL A 28 -5.83 -24.93 -12.13
CA VAL A 28 -6.00 -24.39 -13.49
C VAL A 28 -5.69 -22.90 -13.44
N GLU A 29 -4.74 -22.45 -14.27
CA GLU A 29 -4.24 -21.07 -14.30
C GLU A 29 -4.55 -20.42 -15.66
N PRO A 30 -5.82 -20.03 -15.92
CA PRO A 30 -6.27 -19.61 -17.26
C PRO A 30 -5.60 -18.31 -17.75
N LEU A 31 -4.92 -17.58 -16.87
CA LEU A 31 -4.26 -16.31 -17.17
C LEU A 31 -2.73 -16.43 -17.23
N ASN A 32 -2.16 -17.64 -17.12
CA ASN A 32 -0.71 -17.83 -16.98
C ASN A 32 0.12 -17.38 -18.20
N THR A 33 -0.50 -17.29 -19.39
CA THR A 33 0.14 -16.80 -20.62
C THR A 33 -0.04 -15.29 -20.82
N LEU A 34 -0.77 -14.61 -19.94
CA LEU A 34 -1.08 -13.18 -20.09
C LEU A 34 -0.23 -12.34 -19.13
N PHE A 35 0.29 -11.23 -19.65
CA PHE A 35 0.85 -10.16 -18.82
C PHE A 35 -0.28 -9.27 -18.25
N LYS A 36 0.06 -8.39 -17.30
CA LYS A 36 -0.90 -7.55 -16.58
C LYS A 36 -1.80 -6.73 -17.51
N ASP A 37 -1.26 -6.19 -18.59
CA ASP A 37 -2.06 -5.42 -19.56
C ASP A 37 -3.06 -6.31 -20.31
N GLY A 38 -2.65 -7.51 -20.71
CA GLY A 38 -3.55 -8.49 -21.32
C GLY A 38 -4.65 -8.97 -20.36
N VAL A 39 -4.33 -9.14 -19.07
CA VAL A 39 -5.34 -9.46 -18.04
C VAL A 39 -6.36 -8.32 -17.91
N ARG A 40 -5.91 -7.06 -17.98
CA ARG A 40 -6.79 -5.88 -17.93
C ARG A 40 -7.71 -5.81 -19.15
N GLU A 41 -7.20 -6.06 -20.35
CA GLU A 41 -7.99 -6.10 -21.58
C GLU A 41 -9.07 -7.18 -21.55
N VAL A 42 -8.72 -8.39 -21.09
CA VAL A 42 -9.70 -9.47 -20.87
C VAL A 42 -10.75 -9.04 -19.86
N GLY A 43 -10.36 -8.40 -18.75
CA GLY A 43 -11.29 -7.87 -17.77
C GLY A 43 -12.29 -6.87 -18.36
N LYS A 44 -11.82 -5.96 -19.22
CA LYS A 44 -12.68 -4.98 -19.93
C LYS A 44 -13.65 -5.68 -20.88
N ALA A 45 -13.18 -6.65 -21.65
CA ALA A 45 -14.00 -7.42 -22.58
C ALA A 45 -15.11 -8.23 -21.85
N LEU A 46 -14.85 -8.64 -20.60
CA LEU A 46 -15.82 -9.31 -19.74
C LEU A 46 -16.76 -8.34 -19.00
N GLY A 47 -16.65 -7.03 -19.21
CA GLY A 47 -17.49 -6.01 -18.57
C GLY A 47 -17.17 -5.75 -17.10
N ILE A 48 -15.97 -6.11 -16.62
CA ILE A 48 -15.51 -5.75 -15.27
C ILE A 48 -15.28 -4.23 -15.22
N SER A 49 -15.74 -3.58 -14.15
CA SER A 49 -15.59 -2.13 -13.98
C SER A 49 -14.12 -1.68 -13.99
N ASP A 50 -13.83 -0.55 -14.62
CA ASP A 50 -12.48 0.04 -14.65
C ASP A 50 -11.92 0.30 -13.23
N ALA A 51 -12.78 0.60 -12.25
CA ALA A 51 -12.39 0.77 -10.85
C ALA A 51 -11.74 -0.48 -10.22
N ILE A 52 -12.12 -1.68 -10.68
CA ILE A 52 -11.53 -2.94 -10.23
C ILE A 52 -10.26 -3.24 -11.01
N ILE A 53 -10.28 -3.02 -12.33
CA ILE A 53 -9.16 -3.27 -13.26
C ILE A 53 -7.95 -2.37 -12.97
N GLY A 54 -8.23 -1.10 -12.64
CA GLY A 54 -7.25 -0.07 -12.33
C GLY A 54 -6.81 -0.05 -10.86
N ARG A 55 -7.40 -0.87 -9.99
CA ARG A 55 -7.09 -0.85 -8.56
C ARG A 55 -5.60 -1.09 -8.31
N HIS A 56 -5.02 -0.30 -7.42
CA HIS A 56 -3.66 -0.54 -6.91
C HIS A 56 -3.53 -1.98 -6.37
N PRO A 57 -2.34 -2.59 -6.50
CA PRO A 57 -2.07 -3.86 -5.87
C PRO A 57 -2.29 -3.76 -4.36
N PHE A 58 -2.84 -4.82 -3.77
CA PHE A 58 -3.06 -4.94 -2.33
C PHE A 58 -2.40 -6.24 -1.85
N PRO A 59 -1.59 -6.21 -0.78
CA PRO A 59 -0.81 -7.36 -0.35
C PRO A 59 -1.72 -8.50 0.16
N GLY A 60 -1.26 -9.75 0.02
CA GLY A 60 -2.01 -10.94 0.47
C GLY A 60 -2.39 -10.90 1.97
N PRO A 61 -1.44 -10.61 2.88
CA PRO A 61 -1.75 -10.38 4.30
C PRO A 61 -2.59 -9.12 4.61
N GLY A 62 -2.84 -8.29 3.59
CA GLY A 62 -3.62 -7.07 3.69
C GLY A 62 -3.06 -6.06 4.70
N LEU A 63 -3.93 -5.52 5.55
CA LEU A 63 -3.56 -4.53 6.57
C LEU A 63 -2.65 -5.11 7.66
N GLY A 64 -2.51 -6.45 7.75
CA GLY A 64 -1.68 -7.09 8.77
C GLY A 64 -0.20 -6.69 8.69
N ILE A 65 0.31 -6.40 7.49
CA ILE A 65 1.70 -5.92 7.27
C ILE A 65 1.81 -4.38 7.22
N ARG A 66 0.70 -3.69 7.50
CA ARG A 66 0.63 -2.22 7.57
C ARG A 66 0.34 -1.74 8.99
N ILE A 67 0.12 -2.65 9.93
CA ILE A 67 -0.01 -2.37 11.35
C ILE A 67 1.24 -2.92 12.01
N LEU A 68 2.16 -2.03 12.35
CA LEU A 68 3.43 -2.44 12.93
C LEU A 68 3.19 -2.86 14.39
N GLY A 69 3.61 -4.09 14.70
CA GLY A 69 3.39 -4.71 16.01
C GLY A 69 2.14 -5.61 16.06
N ASP A 70 1.44 -5.60 17.19
CA ASP A 70 0.25 -6.43 17.39
C ASP A 70 -0.94 -5.94 16.57
N VAL A 71 -1.60 -6.86 15.86
CA VAL A 71 -2.79 -6.58 15.04
C VAL A 71 -4.05 -6.80 15.89
N THR A 72 -4.77 -5.71 16.19
CA THR A 72 -6.03 -5.75 16.94
C THR A 72 -7.19 -5.19 16.11
N PRO A 73 -8.46 -5.56 16.39
CA PRO A 73 -9.62 -5.02 15.67
C PRO A 73 -9.68 -3.49 15.65
N GLU A 74 -9.31 -2.84 16.76
CA GLU A 74 -9.33 -1.38 16.89
C GLU A 74 -8.27 -0.72 16.00
N LYS A 75 -7.08 -1.31 15.91
CA LYS A 75 -6.01 -0.82 15.02
C LYS A 75 -6.37 -1.04 13.55
N VAL A 76 -7.00 -2.17 13.23
CA VAL A 76 -7.51 -2.44 11.88
C VAL A 76 -8.55 -1.40 11.48
N GLN A 77 -9.53 -1.11 12.35
CA GLN A 77 -10.54 -0.09 12.08
C GLN A 77 -9.90 1.30 11.89
N THR A 78 -8.98 1.68 12.78
CA THR A 78 -8.26 2.95 12.69
C THR A 78 -7.55 3.07 11.34
N LEU A 79 -6.81 2.04 10.94
CA LEU A 79 -6.07 2.06 9.68
C LEU A 79 -6.99 2.04 8.46
N GLN A 80 -8.13 1.36 8.51
CA GLN A 80 -9.14 1.39 7.43
C GLN A 80 -9.68 2.80 7.19
N GLU A 81 -9.95 3.56 8.25
CA GLU A 81 -10.42 4.94 8.14
C GLU A 81 -9.34 5.86 7.56
N VAL A 82 -8.10 5.71 8.00
CA VAL A 82 -6.93 6.45 7.47
C VAL A 82 -6.72 6.15 5.98
N ASP A 83 -6.67 4.87 5.62
CA ASP A 83 -6.44 4.41 4.26
C ASP A 83 -7.57 4.88 3.34
N TYR A 84 -8.83 4.82 3.81
CA TYR A 84 -9.98 5.34 3.07
C TYR A 84 -9.82 6.83 2.77
N ILE A 85 -9.49 7.67 3.77
CA ILE A 85 -9.30 9.11 3.56
C ILE A 85 -8.18 9.38 2.55
N PHE A 86 -7.05 8.68 2.67
CA PHE A 86 -5.91 8.89 1.79
C PHE A 86 -6.22 8.46 0.34
N ILE A 87 -6.74 7.25 0.16
CA ILE A 87 -7.07 6.71 -1.16
C ILE A 87 -8.21 7.50 -1.83
N GLN A 88 -9.24 7.88 -1.07
CA GLN A 88 -10.31 8.71 -1.62
C GLN A 88 -9.79 10.11 -1.97
N GLY A 89 -8.92 10.69 -1.14
CA GLY A 89 -8.26 11.96 -1.45
C GLY A 89 -7.47 11.89 -2.77
N LEU A 90 -6.70 10.82 -3.00
CA LEU A 90 -5.98 10.63 -4.26
C LEU A 90 -6.94 10.57 -5.46
N LYS A 91 -8.08 9.89 -5.33
CA LYS A 91 -9.09 9.82 -6.39
C LYS A 91 -9.75 11.17 -6.66
N ASP A 92 -10.17 11.87 -5.61
CA ASP A 92 -10.83 13.17 -5.71
C ASP A 92 -9.90 14.24 -6.32
N ALA A 93 -8.59 14.12 -6.07
CA ALA A 93 -7.56 15.00 -6.63
C ALA A 93 -7.07 14.60 -8.03
N GLY A 94 -7.55 13.47 -8.59
CA GLY A 94 -7.09 12.95 -9.88
C GLY A 94 -5.69 12.33 -9.86
N LEU A 95 -5.11 12.12 -8.68
CA LEU A 95 -3.74 11.61 -8.50
C LEU A 95 -3.66 10.08 -8.40
N TYR A 96 -4.79 9.39 -8.25
CA TYR A 96 -4.81 7.94 -8.00
C TYR A 96 -4.10 7.12 -9.09
N ASP A 97 -4.34 7.48 -10.35
CA ASP A 97 -3.76 6.77 -11.51
C ASP A 97 -2.32 7.21 -11.81
N GLU A 98 -1.83 8.29 -11.20
CA GLU A 98 -0.43 8.74 -11.28
C GLU A 98 0.48 7.98 -10.31
N VAL A 99 -0.11 7.26 -9.35
CA VAL A 99 0.60 6.48 -8.33
C VAL A 99 0.50 4.99 -8.66
N TRP A 100 1.60 4.25 -8.57
CA TRP A 100 1.60 2.81 -8.82
C TRP A 100 0.96 2.03 -7.66
N GLN A 101 1.30 2.41 -6.43
CA GLN A 101 0.68 1.90 -5.21
C GLN A 101 0.68 2.98 -4.14
N ALA A 102 -0.48 3.17 -3.50
CA ALA A 102 -0.63 4.00 -2.31
C ALA A 102 -1.20 3.19 -1.14
N GLY A 103 -0.85 3.59 0.07
CA GLY A 103 -1.40 3.02 1.30
C GLY A 103 -0.93 3.78 2.53
N SER A 104 -1.44 3.38 3.68
CA SER A 104 -1.05 3.92 4.98
C SER A 104 -0.54 2.84 5.92
N MET A 105 0.33 3.23 6.85
CA MET A 105 0.90 2.37 7.89
C MET A 105 0.60 2.94 9.27
N LEU A 106 0.17 2.11 10.21
CA LEU A 106 -0.02 2.48 11.61
C LEU A 106 1.25 2.14 12.40
N LEU A 107 1.91 3.15 12.97
CA LEU A 107 3.16 2.97 13.70
C LEU A 107 2.91 2.60 15.17
N PRO A 108 3.81 1.83 15.82
CA PRO A 108 3.68 1.43 17.22
C PRO A 108 4.22 2.52 18.16
N VAL A 109 4.10 3.79 17.76
CA VAL A 109 4.55 4.95 18.52
C VAL A 109 3.42 5.94 18.70
N GLN A 110 3.43 6.61 19.84
CA GLN A 110 2.52 7.71 20.12
C GLN A 110 3.26 9.04 20.04
N SER A 111 2.52 10.09 19.75
CA SER A 111 3.04 11.45 19.77
C SER A 111 2.13 12.38 20.56
N VAL A 112 2.74 13.44 21.09
CA VAL A 112 2.00 14.53 21.72
C VAL A 112 1.31 15.34 20.62
N GLY A 113 0.02 15.56 20.80
CA GLY A 113 -0.80 16.48 20.04
C GLY A 113 -1.50 17.46 20.97
N VAL A 114 -2.11 18.49 20.38
CA VAL A 114 -3.01 19.41 21.08
C VAL A 114 -4.32 19.37 20.32
N MET A 115 -5.39 18.92 20.98
CA MET A 115 -6.74 18.90 20.43
C MET A 115 -7.65 19.68 21.37
N GLY A 116 -8.16 20.83 20.89
CA GLY A 116 -8.75 21.83 21.77
C GLY A 116 -7.70 22.42 22.72
N ASP A 117 -8.00 22.43 24.03
CA ASP A 117 -7.09 22.94 25.07
C ASP A 117 -6.34 21.82 25.82
N GLU A 118 -6.52 20.56 25.43
CA GLU A 118 -5.92 19.40 26.10
C GLU A 118 -4.78 18.76 25.28
N ARG A 119 -3.80 18.21 26.02
CA ARG A 119 -2.73 17.40 25.43
C ARG A 119 -3.23 15.99 25.17
N THR A 120 -3.02 15.50 23.97
CA THR A 120 -3.36 14.12 23.59
C THR A 120 -2.09 13.32 23.30
N TYR A 121 -2.14 12.02 23.58
CA TYR A 121 -1.09 11.05 23.26
C TYR A 121 -1.70 9.98 22.36
N GLU A 122 -1.61 10.21 21.04
CA GLU A 122 -2.26 9.36 20.05
C GLU A 122 -1.26 8.82 19.02
N ARG A 123 -1.73 7.93 18.15
CA ARG A 123 -0.87 7.17 17.24
C ARG A 123 -0.37 8.04 16.09
N VAL A 124 0.77 7.63 15.53
CA VAL A 124 1.31 8.17 14.30
C VAL A 124 0.94 7.26 13.14
N VAL A 125 0.56 7.85 12.01
CA VAL A 125 0.38 7.13 10.74
C VAL A 125 1.34 7.63 9.68
N ALA A 126 1.89 6.72 8.88
CA ALA A 126 2.69 7.06 7.71
C ALA A 126 1.85 6.87 6.45
N LEU A 127 1.87 7.87 5.57
CA LEU A 127 1.36 7.76 4.21
C LEU A 127 2.49 7.31 3.30
N ARG A 128 2.18 6.39 2.39
CA ARG A 128 3.13 5.86 1.41
C ARG A 128 2.49 5.90 0.04
N ALA A 129 3.14 6.59 -0.90
CA ALA A 129 2.81 6.51 -2.31
C ALA A 129 4.10 6.34 -3.11
N VAL A 130 4.11 5.36 -4.00
CA VAL A 130 5.29 5.01 -4.80
C VAL A 130 4.93 4.92 -6.27
N SER A 131 5.89 5.30 -7.11
CA SER A 131 5.89 5.03 -8.54
C SER A 131 6.89 3.91 -8.82
N SER A 132 6.51 2.98 -9.69
CA SER A 132 7.34 1.83 -10.06
C SER A 132 7.01 1.36 -11.47
N VAL A 133 8.04 0.92 -12.20
CA VAL A 133 7.87 0.32 -13.53
C VAL A 133 7.63 -1.19 -13.41
N ASP A 134 8.28 -1.86 -12.45
CA ASP A 134 8.35 -3.33 -12.36
C ASP A 134 8.22 -3.90 -10.93
N GLY A 135 8.03 -3.04 -9.93
CA GLY A 135 8.01 -3.42 -8.51
C GLY A 135 9.38 -3.72 -7.91
N MET A 136 10.46 -3.83 -8.71
CA MET A 136 11.82 -4.12 -8.24
C MET A 136 12.52 -2.86 -7.74
N THR A 137 12.33 -1.74 -8.45
CA THR A 137 12.71 -0.40 -8.00
C THR A 137 11.48 0.48 -7.88
N ALA A 138 11.45 1.34 -6.87
CA ALA A 138 10.34 2.26 -6.69
C ALA A 138 10.83 3.57 -6.07
N ASP A 139 10.34 4.68 -6.58
CA ASP A 139 10.58 5.99 -6.00
C ASP A 139 9.33 6.49 -5.27
N TRP A 140 9.52 7.31 -4.25
CA TRP A 140 8.39 7.92 -3.56
C TRP A 140 7.78 9.02 -4.44
N VAL A 141 6.45 9.14 -4.43
CA VAL A 141 5.78 10.12 -5.29
C VAL A 141 5.86 11.50 -4.68
N HIS A 142 6.23 12.50 -5.47
CA HIS A 142 6.23 13.91 -5.05
C HIS A 142 4.79 14.46 -5.07
N LEU A 143 3.95 13.98 -4.16
CA LEU A 143 2.57 14.45 -4.03
C LEU A 143 2.56 15.97 -3.70
N PRO A 144 1.60 16.75 -4.25
CA PRO A 144 1.52 18.17 -3.96
C PRO A 144 1.44 18.46 -2.46
N TYR A 145 2.20 19.44 -1.97
CA TYR A 145 2.22 19.74 -0.54
C TYR A 145 0.85 20.17 0.01
N ASP A 146 0.07 20.91 -0.78
CA ASP A 146 -1.30 21.30 -0.42
C ASP A 146 -2.22 20.07 -0.28
N PHE A 147 -2.03 19.06 -1.12
CA PHE A 147 -2.74 17.80 -1.03
C PHE A 147 -2.35 17.04 0.25
N LEU A 148 -1.05 16.90 0.53
CA LEU A 148 -0.56 16.26 1.76
C LEU A 148 -1.07 16.97 3.01
N GLY A 149 -1.06 18.31 3.01
CA GLY A 149 -1.61 19.13 4.10
C GLY A 149 -3.10 18.90 4.32
N LYS A 150 -3.90 18.88 3.24
CA LYS A 150 -5.34 18.58 3.31
C LYS A 150 -5.61 17.18 3.86
N VAL A 151 -4.94 16.15 3.32
CA VAL A 151 -5.12 14.76 3.76
C VAL A 151 -4.72 14.59 5.22
N SER A 152 -3.59 15.17 5.63
CA SER A 152 -3.13 15.16 7.02
C SER A 152 -4.19 15.75 7.96
N ASN A 153 -4.71 16.94 7.63
CA ASN A 153 -5.78 17.58 8.40
C ASN A 153 -7.08 16.76 8.41
N ASP A 154 -7.47 16.17 7.27
CA ASP A 154 -8.65 15.32 7.18
C ASP A 154 -8.52 14.09 8.09
N ILE A 155 -7.36 13.43 8.10
CA ILE A 155 -7.08 12.27 8.97
C ILE A 155 -7.16 12.67 10.44
N ILE A 156 -6.41 13.70 10.86
CA ILE A 156 -6.32 14.11 12.27
C ILE A 156 -7.70 14.53 12.82
N ASN A 157 -8.52 15.21 12.01
CA ASN A 157 -9.83 15.68 12.47
C ASN A 157 -10.93 14.62 12.44
N LYS A 158 -10.80 13.57 11.62
CA LYS A 158 -11.88 12.58 11.39
C LYS A 158 -11.60 11.22 12.05
N VAL A 159 -10.33 10.84 12.19
CA VAL A 159 -9.93 9.53 12.72
C VAL A 159 -9.55 9.67 14.19
N LYS A 160 -10.34 9.08 15.09
CA LYS A 160 -10.04 9.09 16.52
C LYS A 160 -8.80 8.25 16.82
N GLY A 161 -7.90 8.76 17.67
CA GLY A 161 -6.70 8.04 18.08
C GLY A 161 -5.51 8.19 17.13
N VAL A 162 -5.56 9.16 16.21
CA VAL A 162 -4.46 9.57 15.34
C VAL A 162 -4.29 11.09 15.43
N ASN A 163 -3.13 11.56 15.87
CA ASN A 163 -2.85 13.00 16.00
C ASN A 163 -1.62 13.46 15.21
N ARG A 164 -0.99 12.54 14.45
CA ARG A 164 0.19 12.84 13.65
C ARG A 164 0.22 11.99 12.40
N VAL A 165 0.47 12.65 11.28
CA VAL A 165 0.63 12.04 9.96
C VAL A 165 2.04 12.37 9.47
N VAL A 166 2.73 11.38 8.93
CA VAL A 166 4.03 11.54 8.26
C VAL A 166 3.95 11.00 6.84
N TYR A 167 4.91 11.36 5.98
CA TYR A 167 4.99 10.85 4.61
C TYR A 167 6.35 10.19 4.38
N ASP A 168 6.34 8.98 3.82
CA ASP A 168 7.56 8.22 3.57
C ASP A 168 8.23 8.64 2.26
N ILE A 169 9.40 9.27 2.42
CA ILE A 169 10.25 9.80 1.34
C ILE A 169 11.46 8.89 1.03
N SER A 170 11.38 7.61 1.40
CA SER A 170 12.46 6.64 1.18
C SER A 170 12.25 5.90 -0.14
N SER A 171 13.22 5.87 -1.05
CA SER A 171 13.16 5.07 -2.28
C SER A 171 13.48 3.58 -1.99
N LYS A 172 13.04 2.70 -2.89
CA LYS A 172 13.42 1.28 -2.93
C LYS A 172 14.45 1.07 -4.06
N PRO A 173 15.70 0.68 -3.75
CA PRO A 173 16.34 0.54 -2.42
C PRO A 173 16.73 1.89 -1.77
N PRO A 174 17.02 1.97 -0.45
CA PRO A 174 17.21 0.85 0.50
C PRO A 174 15.94 0.36 1.18
N ALA A 175 14.83 1.09 1.09
CA ALA A 175 13.58 0.73 1.74
C ALA A 175 12.79 -0.33 0.93
N THR A 176 11.68 -0.79 1.51
CA THR A 176 10.64 -1.56 0.84
C THR A 176 9.39 -0.70 0.62
N ILE A 177 8.38 -1.23 -0.08
CA ILE A 177 7.10 -0.53 -0.26
C ILE A 177 6.24 -0.66 0.99
N GLU A 178 6.14 -1.88 1.53
CA GLU A 178 5.47 -2.19 2.80
C GLU A 178 6.47 -2.09 3.96
N TRP A 179 5.97 -1.89 5.19
CA TRP A 179 6.79 -1.63 6.38
C TRP A 179 6.85 -2.79 7.39
N GLU A 180 5.95 -3.78 7.27
CA GLU A 180 5.85 -5.04 8.05
C GLU A 180 5.76 -4.91 9.58
#